data_AF-S4NQP9-F1
#
_entry.id   AF-S4NQP9-F1
#
_cell.length_a   1.000
_cell.length_b   1.000
_cell.length_c   1.000
_cell.angle_alpha   90.00
_cell.angle_beta   90.00
_cell.angle_gamma   90.00
#
_symmetry.space_group_name_H-M   'P 1'
#
loop_
_entity.id
_entity.type
_entity.pdbx_description
1 polymer ?
#
loop_
_entity_poly.entity_id
_entity_poly.type
_entity_poly.pdbx_seq_one_letter_code
_entity_poly.pdbx_strand_id
1 'polypeptide(L)'
;MPPEPAPTPSRRAVSPLDHRLEAATGHDIDTLWAYRDRGVLDEQHAQLVDQHRKLAKTQTGVIFHLRLLNRLSSGEFDVAGTLFTRIDRTVDQLEEAADARDAAARDVLAALEPI
;
A
#
# COMPACT_ATOMS: atom_id res chain seq x y z
N MET A 1 -38.33 10.55 -14.22
CA MET A 1 -37.25 10.43 -13.23
C MET A 1 -35.99 10.02 -13.98
N PRO A 2 -34.92 10.84 -13.99
CA PRO A 2 -33.64 10.39 -14.53
C PRO A 2 -33.08 9.27 -13.62
N PRO A 3 -32.36 8.28 -14.17
CA PRO A 3 -31.76 7.22 -13.36
C PRO A 3 -30.71 7.82 -12.44
N GLU A 4 -30.73 7.39 -11.18
CA GLU A 4 -29.75 7.74 -10.17
C GLU A 4 -28.37 7.21 -10.62
N PRO A 5 -27.31 8.04 -10.60
CA PRO A 5 -25.99 7.60 -11.01
C PRO A 5 -25.52 6.46 -10.11
N ALA A 6 -25.00 5.40 -10.72
CA ALA A 6 -24.54 4.21 -10.01
C ALA A 6 -23.54 4.61 -8.90
N PRO A 7 -23.64 4.00 -7.70
CA PRO A 7 -22.70 4.28 -6.63
C PRO A 7 -21.29 3.96 -7.12
N THR A 8 -20.41 4.96 -7.06
CA THR A 8 -18.98 4.77 -7.31
C THR A 8 -18.48 3.66 -6.39
N PRO A 9 -17.83 2.60 -6.92
CA PRO A 9 -17.30 1.56 -6.07
C PRO A 9 -16.35 2.21 -5.07
N SER A 10 -16.56 1.94 -3.78
CA SER A 10 -15.67 2.36 -2.70
C SER A 10 -14.32 1.66 -2.90
N ARG A 11 -13.44 2.27 -3.71
CA ARG A 11 -12.09 1.80 -3.92
C ARG A 11 -11.40 1.82 -2.55
N ARG A 12 -10.86 0.67 -2.12
CA ARG A 12 -9.93 0.65 -0.99
C ARG A 12 -8.79 1.57 -1.37
N ALA A 13 -8.68 2.72 -0.71
CA ALA A 13 -7.43 3.47 -0.71
C ALA A 13 -6.37 2.50 -0.16
N VAL A 14 -5.51 2.01 -1.05
CA VAL A 14 -4.40 1.12 -0.72
C VAL A 14 -3.35 1.91 0.05
N SER A 15 -3.28 3.21 -0.21
CA SER A 15 -2.50 4.17 0.56
C SER A 15 -3.24 5.51 0.71
N PRO A 16 -3.02 6.27 1.80
CA PRO A 16 -3.47 7.67 1.90
C PRO A 16 -2.93 8.57 0.78
N LEU A 17 -1.87 8.14 0.09
CA LEU A 17 -1.27 8.87 -1.04
C LEU A 17 -2.02 8.65 -2.37
N ASP A 18 -2.93 7.67 -2.45
CA ASP A 18 -3.70 7.38 -3.67
C ASP A 18 -4.43 8.65 -4.15
N HIS A 19 -5.17 9.31 -3.25
CA HIS A 19 -5.89 10.55 -3.58
C HIS A 19 -4.98 11.70 -4.03
N ARG A 20 -3.75 11.76 -3.52
CA ARG A 20 -2.78 12.78 -3.95
C ARG A 20 -2.26 12.50 -5.36
N LEU A 21 -1.99 11.24 -5.68
CA LEU A 21 -1.63 10.84 -7.05
C LEU A 21 -2.78 11.10 -8.02
N GLU A 22 -4.01 10.73 -7.65
CA GLU A 22 -5.18 10.93 -8.49
C GLU A 22 -5.42 12.42 -8.75
N ALA A 23 -5.23 13.27 -7.74
CA ALA A 23 -5.34 14.72 -7.89
C ALA A 23 -4.23 15.32 -8.76
N ALA A 24 -2.98 14.87 -8.62
CA ALA A 24 -1.84 15.39 -9.39
C ALA A 24 -1.87 14.95 -10.86
N THR A 25 -2.27 13.71 -11.12
CA THR A 25 -2.25 13.13 -12.47
C THR A 25 -3.58 13.23 -13.21
N GLY A 26 -4.68 13.51 -12.50
CA GLY A 26 -6.04 13.52 -13.05
C GLY A 26 -6.58 12.12 -13.43
N HIS A 27 -5.85 11.06 -13.10
CA HIS A 27 -6.20 9.69 -13.43
C HIS A 27 -6.30 8.84 -12.17
N ASP A 28 -7.22 7.91 -12.18
CA ASP A 28 -7.41 6.96 -11.10
C ASP A 28 -6.22 5.95 -11.03
N ILE A 29 -5.89 5.44 -9.84
CA ILE A 29 -4.68 4.58 -9.64
C ILE A 29 -4.65 3.34 -10.54
N ASP A 30 -5.78 2.66 -10.74
CA ASP A 30 -5.82 1.46 -11.58
C ASP A 30 -5.54 1.80 -13.05
N THR A 31 -6.05 2.93 -13.52
CA THR A 31 -5.75 3.47 -14.86
C THR A 31 -4.27 3.81 -15.00
N LEU A 32 -3.66 4.46 -14.01
CA LEU A 32 -2.23 4.76 -14.02
C LEU A 32 -1.37 3.49 -14.11
N TRP A 33 -1.75 2.43 -13.39
CA TRP A 33 -1.06 1.15 -13.45
C TRP A 33 -1.20 0.51 -14.83
N ALA A 34 -2.40 0.54 -15.42
CA ALA A 34 -2.63 0.04 -16.77
C ALA A 34 -1.84 0.85 -17.83
N TYR A 35 -1.73 2.17 -17.68
CA TYR A 35 -0.94 3.01 -18.57
C TYR A 35 0.56 2.74 -18.44
N ARG A 36 1.05 2.51 -17.21
CA ARG A 36 2.43 2.08 -16.98
C ARG A 36 2.72 0.75 -17.68
N ASP A 37 1.84 -0.23 -17.56
CA ASP A 37 2.01 -1.55 -18.19
C ASP A 37 1.95 -1.49 -19.74
N ARG A 38 1.23 -0.51 -20.28
CA ARG A 38 1.15 -0.25 -21.73
C ARG A 38 2.28 0.64 -22.26
N GLY A 39 3.12 1.20 -21.38
CA GLY A 39 4.24 2.06 -21.77
C GLY A 39 3.82 3.42 -22.37
N VAL A 40 2.63 3.92 -22.01
CA VAL A 40 2.08 5.18 -22.58
C VAL A 40 2.32 6.41 -21.69
N LEU A 41 2.89 6.22 -20.51
CA LEU A 41 3.28 7.31 -19.61
C LEU A 41 4.63 7.90 -20.02
N ASP A 42 4.81 9.20 -19.83
CA ASP A 42 6.15 9.78 -19.85
C ASP A 42 7.00 9.28 -18.67
N GLU A 43 8.30 9.56 -18.70
CA GLU A 43 9.25 9.05 -17.72
C GLU A 43 8.92 9.48 -16.28
N GLN A 44 8.43 10.71 -16.08
CA GLN A 44 8.12 11.23 -14.74
C GLN A 44 6.89 10.52 -14.16
N HIS A 45 5.83 10.38 -14.95
CA HIS A 45 4.63 9.65 -14.55
C HIS A 45 4.91 8.15 -14.39
N ALA A 46 5.76 7.57 -15.25
CA ALA A 46 6.16 6.17 -15.13
C ALA A 46 6.92 5.91 -13.83
N GLN A 47 7.88 6.78 -13.48
CA GLN A 47 8.63 6.70 -12.23
C GLN A 47 7.71 6.84 -11.01
N LEU A 48 6.77 7.80 -11.05
CA LEU A 48 5.77 7.98 -9.98
C LEU A 48 4.94 6.72 -9.76
N VAL A 49 4.45 6.10 -10.83
CA VAL A 49 3.65 4.86 -10.76
C VAL A 49 4.48 3.69 -10.23
N ASP A 50 5.75 3.59 -10.61
CA ASP A 50 6.64 2.55 -10.09
C ASP A 50 6.89 2.71 -8.59
N GLN A 51 7.08 3.95 -8.10
CA GLN A 51 7.18 4.21 -6.66
C GLN A 51 5.87 3.91 -5.93
N HIS A 52 4.74 4.24 -6.52
CA HIS A 52 3.44 3.90 -5.96
C HIS A 52 3.23 2.38 -5.86
N ARG A 53 3.64 1.61 -6.88
CA ARG A 53 3.62 0.14 -6.83
C ARG A 53 4.50 -0.41 -5.72
N LYS A 54 5.69 0.15 -5.53
CA LYS A 54 6.58 -0.18 -4.42
C LYS A 54 5.88 0.08 -3.08
N LEU A 55 5.22 1.23 -2.92
CA LEU A 55 4.45 1.56 -1.73
C LEU A 55 3.33 0.55 -1.47
N ALA A 56 2.50 0.24 -2.48
CA ALA A 56 1.42 -0.75 -2.35
C ALA A 56 1.95 -2.15 -1.94
N LYS A 57 3.10 -2.55 -2.48
CA LYS A 57 3.78 -3.80 -2.11
C LYS A 57 4.22 -3.79 -0.65
N THR A 58 4.88 -2.72 -0.19
CA THR A 58 5.33 -2.60 1.21
C THR A 58 4.14 -2.55 2.18
N GLN A 59 3.05 -1.86 1.82
CA GLN A 59 1.81 -1.84 2.60
C GLN A 59 1.21 -3.25 2.74
N THR A 60 1.28 -4.07 1.69
CA THR A 60 0.82 -5.47 1.75
C THR A 60 1.62 -6.28 2.77
N GLY A 61 2.93 -6.03 2.89
CA GLY A 61 3.78 -6.64 3.92
C GLY A 61 3.34 -6.28 5.34
N VAL A 62 3.07 -4.99 5.59
CA VAL A 62 2.55 -4.52 6.89
C VAL A 62 1.23 -5.23 7.25
N ILE A 63 0.27 -5.27 6.32
CA ILE A 63 -1.02 -5.93 6.55
C ILE A 63 -0.83 -7.42 6.83
N PHE A 64 0.09 -8.08 6.12
CA PHE A 64 0.41 -9.48 6.35
C PHE A 64 0.91 -9.73 7.78
N HIS A 65 1.94 -8.98 8.22
CA HIS A 65 2.50 -9.16 9.56
C HIS A 65 1.52 -8.77 10.67
N LEU A 66 0.69 -7.74 10.47
CA LEU A 66 -0.39 -7.39 11.40
C LEU A 66 -1.41 -8.53 11.56
N ARG A 67 -1.83 -9.15 10.45
CA ARG A 67 -2.74 -10.32 10.50
C ARG A 67 -2.10 -11.51 11.18
N LEU A 68 -0.82 -11.77 10.91
CA LEU A 68 -0.09 -12.84 11.56
C LEU A 68 0.01 -12.60 13.08
N LEU A 69 0.34 -11.37 13.49
CA LEU A 69 0.41 -10.99 14.89
C LEU A 69 -0.95 -11.16 15.59
N ASN A 70 -2.02 -10.65 14.99
CA ASN A 70 -3.38 -10.82 15.49
C ASN A 70 -3.76 -12.29 15.68
N ARG A 71 -3.32 -13.16 14.76
CA ARG A 71 -3.54 -14.61 14.88
C ARG A 71 -2.74 -15.19 16.04
N LEU A 72 -1.45 -14.87 16.16
CA LEU A 72 -0.60 -15.35 17.25
C LEU A 72 -1.11 -14.90 18.62
N SER A 73 -1.69 -13.71 18.73
CA SER A 73 -2.25 -13.16 19.96
C SER A 73 -3.72 -13.53 20.22
N SER A 74 -4.34 -14.36 19.37
CA SER A 74 -5.78 -14.67 19.45
C SER A 74 -6.18 -15.68 20.53
N GLY A 75 -5.20 -16.35 21.14
CA GLY A 75 -5.42 -17.49 22.03
C GLY A 75 -5.60 -18.83 21.32
N GLU A 76 -5.40 -18.90 19.99
CA GLU A 76 -5.40 -20.15 19.20
C GLU A 76 -4.25 -21.09 19.58
N PHE A 77 -3.16 -20.57 20.16
CA PHE A 77 -1.93 -21.31 20.42
C PHE A 77 -1.65 -21.47 21.92
N ASP A 78 -1.05 -22.61 22.29
CA ASP A 78 -0.58 -22.85 23.65
C ASP A 78 0.46 -21.80 24.07
N VAL A 79 0.30 -21.29 25.28
CA VAL A 79 1.19 -20.28 25.87
C VAL A 79 2.49 -20.94 26.32
N ALA A 80 3.41 -21.09 25.38
CA ALA A 80 4.75 -21.65 25.58
C ALA A 80 5.84 -20.69 25.10
N GLY A 81 7.09 -20.91 25.51
CA GLY A 81 8.23 -20.08 25.08
C GLY A 81 8.34 -19.91 23.56
N THR A 82 7.99 -20.94 22.80
CA THR A 82 7.98 -20.91 21.33
C THR A 82 6.95 -19.94 20.74
N LEU A 83 5.82 -19.69 21.43
CA LEU A 83 4.83 -18.70 21.02
C LEU A 83 5.42 -17.29 21.16
N PHE A 84 6.04 -16.97 22.30
CA PHE A 84 6.68 -15.68 22.53
C PHE A 84 7.78 -15.40 21.50
N THR A 85 8.67 -16.37 21.23
CA THR A 85 9.69 -16.22 20.18
C THR A 85 9.11 -15.96 18.78
N ARG A 86 7.93 -16.52 18.46
CA ARG A 86 7.25 -16.26 17.19
C ARG A 86 6.62 -14.86 17.15
N ILE A 87 6.04 -14.42 18.28
CA ILE A 87 5.50 -13.08 18.43
C ILE A 87 6.62 -12.06 18.27
N ASP A 88 7.73 -12.19 19.00
CA ASP A 88 8.88 -11.27 18.93
C ASP A 88 9.37 -11.12 17.49
N ARG A 89 9.64 -12.25 16.81
CA ARG A 89 10.04 -12.23 15.39
C ARG A 89 9.00 -11.56 14.49
N THR A 90 7.71 -11.76 14.75
CA THR A 90 6.64 -11.16 13.94
C THR A 90 6.57 -9.65 14.16
N VAL A 91 6.85 -9.18 15.38
CA VAL A 91 6.97 -7.76 15.70
C VAL A 91 8.17 -7.15 14.97
N ASP A 92 9.35 -7.78 15.04
CA ASP A 92 10.54 -7.32 14.31
C ASP A 92 10.26 -7.18 12.80
N GLN A 93 9.61 -8.18 12.21
CA GLN A 93 9.23 -8.16 10.78
C GLN A 93 8.17 -7.10 10.45
N LEU A 94 7.26 -6.81 11.39
CA LEU A 94 6.28 -5.76 11.24
C LEU A 94 6.95 -4.38 11.28
N GLU A 95 7.94 -4.18 12.15
CA GLU A 95 8.75 -2.97 12.21
C GLU A 95 9.52 -2.75 10.90
N GLU A 96 10.23 -3.77 10.41
CA GLU A 96 10.93 -3.70 9.11
C GLU A 96 9.97 -3.37 7.95
N ALA A 97 8.79 -3.98 7.93
CA ALA A 97 7.77 -3.70 6.92
C ALA A 97 7.22 -2.27 7.04
N ALA A 98 7.05 -1.76 8.25
CA ALA A 98 6.59 -0.39 8.50
C ALA A 98 7.64 0.63 8.03
N ASP A 99 8.92 0.41 8.35
CA ASP A 99 10.03 1.26 7.92
C ASP A 99 10.17 1.29 6.39
N ALA A 100 10.05 0.12 5.74
CA ALA A 100 10.06 0.03 4.29
C ALA A 100 8.88 0.78 3.65
N ARG A 101 7.70 0.69 4.26
CA ARG A 101 6.49 1.41 3.82
C ARG A 101 6.63 2.92 3.99
N ASP A 102 7.21 3.38 5.08
CA ASP A 102 7.48 4.80 5.31
C ASP A 102 8.54 5.35 4.36
N ALA A 103 9.58 4.56 4.05
CA ALA A 103 10.56 4.91 3.02
C ALA A 103 9.92 5.02 1.63
N ALA A 104 9.10 4.04 1.24
CA ALA A 104 8.37 4.10 -0.03
C ALA A 104 7.38 5.28 -0.10
N ALA A 105 6.74 5.65 1.01
CA ALA A 105 5.86 6.82 1.06
C ALA A 105 6.64 8.13 0.85
N ARG A 106 7.84 8.24 1.42
CA ARG A 106 8.75 9.38 1.18
C ARG A 106 9.20 9.44 -0.28
N ASP A 107 9.54 8.30 -0.88
CA ASP A 107 9.92 8.22 -2.30
C ASP A 107 8.77 8.69 -3.23
N VAL A 108 7.53 8.30 -2.93
CA VAL A 108 6.34 8.74 -3.69
C VAL A 108 6.12 10.25 -3.53
N LEU A 109 6.25 10.79 -2.31
CA LEU A 109 6.10 12.23 -2.08
C LEU A 109 7.17 13.03 -2.84
N ALA A 110 8.43 12.58 -2.82
CA ALA A 110 9.50 13.22 -3.58
C ALA A 110 9.25 13.18 -5.09
N ALA A 111 8.64 12.09 -5.60
CA ALA A 111 8.26 11.98 -7.00
C ALA A 111 7.04 12.86 -7.37
N LEU A 112 6.22 13.28 -6.40
CA LEU A 112 5.09 14.20 -6.60
C LEU A 112 5.48 15.67 -6.56
N GLU A 113 6.53 16.07 -5.84
CA GLU A 113 6.98 17.48 -5.78
C GLU A 113 7.22 18.16 -7.15
N PRO A 114 7.74 17.48 -8.20
CA PRO A 114 7.97 18.11 -9.50
C PRO A 114 6.78 18.12 -10.47
N ILE A 115 5.61 17.57 -10.08
CA ILE A 115 4.40 17.42 -10.92
C ILE A 115 3.35 18.45 -10.51
#